data_AF-A0A1Y4ER38-F1
#
_entry.id   AF-A0A1Y4ER38-F1
#
_cell.length_a   1.000
_cell.length_b   1.000
_cell.length_c   1.000
_cell.angle_alpha   90.00
_cell.angle_beta   90.00
_cell.angle_gamma   90.00
#
_symmetry.space_group_name_H-M   'P 1'
#
loop_
_entity.id
_entity.type
_entity.pdbx_description
1 polymer ?
#
loop_
_entity_poly.entity_id
_entity_poly.type
_entity_poly.pdbx_seq_one_letter_code
_entity_poly.pdbx_strand_id
1 'polypeptide(L)'
;MKTPPKYKLRPASREEAGLFYSQVEEERDLQAGTVGHMRMDFGSSGKGFHHSWWPHNEDQFNTGEFKDDLQEVVDTLRADGPLKDLASMRAYCYRNGGAITEDGRSYGYIAETEHYRYCLRCTPFPGDYQGYLYCYDLRQQQMAQQNRAVGRATFANGEQREYHDPQTYLAAIRQELPYRDVTGFRYETLTDDPAVRKQVDDILFDLYGEENPHSLADYENNPGQNMNMGGM
;
A
#
# COMPACT_ATOMS: atom_id res chain seq x y z
N MET A 1 -4.59 -29.60 -25.53
CA MET A 1 -3.94 -29.14 -24.29
C MET A 1 -4.44 -27.72 -24.03
N LYS A 2 -5.00 -27.42 -22.86
CA LYS A 2 -5.41 -26.04 -22.53
C LYS A 2 -4.15 -25.23 -22.24
N THR A 3 -3.97 -24.11 -22.92
CA THR A 3 -2.93 -23.13 -22.59
C THR A 3 -3.13 -22.68 -21.14
N PRO A 4 -2.08 -22.67 -20.29
CA PRO A 4 -2.21 -22.16 -18.94
C PRO A 4 -2.69 -20.69 -18.99
N PRO A 5 -3.52 -20.25 -18.02
CA PRO A 5 -3.98 -18.88 -18.00
C PRO A 5 -2.78 -17.92 -17.92
N LYS A 6 -2.78 -16.88 -18.76
CA LYS A 6 -1.70 -15.90 -18.87
C LYS A 6 -1.40 -15.22 -17.52
N TYR A 7 -2.45 -15.01 -16.71
CA TYR A 7 -2.35 -14.40 -15.40
C TYR A 7 -2.66 -15.42 -14.31
N LYS A 8 -1.71 -15.57 -13.37
CA LYS A 8 -1.85 -16.49 -12.24
C LYS A 8 -2.26 -15.71 -10.99
N LEU A 9 -3.47 -15.95 -10.52
CA LEU A 9 -3.94 -15.43 -9.25
C LEU A 9 -3.21 -16.12 -8.09
N ARG A 10 -2.60 -15.33 -7.20
CA ARG A 10 -2.07 -15.78 -5.90
C ARG A 10 -3.09 -15.47 -4.81
N PRO A 11 -3.38 -16.40 -3.87
CA PRO A 11 -4.19 -16.08 -2.70
C PRO A 11 -3.46 -15.07 -1.81
N ALA A 12 -4.18 -14.04 -1.36
CA ALA A 12 -3.66 -13.03 -0.43
C ALA A 12 -3.72 -13.52 1.02
N SER A 13 -2.84 -12.95 1.85
CA SER A 13 -2.88 -13.08 3.30
C SER A 13 -3.84 -12.06 3.93
N ARG A 14 -4.12 -12.19 5.23
CA ARG A 14 -4.91 -11.20 5.97
C ARG A 14 -4.19 -9.86 6.14
N GLU A 15 -2.85 -9.88 6.20
CA GLU A 15 -2.02 -8.68 6.28
C GLU A 15 -2.14 -7.82 5.01
N GLU A 16 -2.42 -8.45 3.87
CA GLU A 16 -2.64 -7.79 2.58
C GLU A 16 -4.08 -7.28 2.41
N ALA A 17 -4.98 -7.49 3.38
CA ALA A 17 -6.40 -7.16 3.24
C ALA A 17 -6.64 -5.68 2.90
N GLY A 18 -5.76 -4.76 3.34
CA GLY A 18 -5.84 -3.33 3.03
C GLY A 18 -5.79 -3.00 1.53
N LEU A 19 -5.24 -3.89 0.69
CA LEU A 19 -5.20 -3.74 -0.78
C LEU A 19 -6.54 -4.03 -1.48
N PHE A 20 -7.55 -4.47 -0.73
CA PHE A 20 -8.84 -4.90 -1.27
C PHE A 20 -9.98 -3.95 -0.89
N TYR A 21 -9.65 -2.76 -0.39
CA TYR A 21 -10.59 -1.73 0.05
C TYR A 21 -10.06 -0.35 -0.37
N SER A 22 -10.98 0.59 -0.55
CA SER A 22 -10.62 1.99 -0.82
C SER A 22 -9.91 2.58 0.41
N GLN A 23 -8.88 3.37 0.16
CA GLN A 23 -8.22 4.14 1.23
C GLN A 23 -9.14 5.28 1.66
N VAL A 24 -9.14 5.60 2.96
CA VAL A 24 -9.97 6.68 3.52
C VAL A 24 -9.38 8.06 3.21
N GLU A 25 -8.05 8.14 3.10
CA GLU A 25 -7.30 9.37 2.86
C GLU A 25 -6.86 9.42 1.39
N GLU A 26 -7.15 10.52 0.70
CA GLU A 26 -6.80 10.72 -0.72
C GLU A 26 -5.30 10.61 -0.97
N GLU A 27 -4.47 11.12 -0.05
CA GLU A 27 -3.01 11.02 -0.13
C GLU A 27 -2.53 9.56 -0.11
N ARG A 28 -3.15 8.69 0.69
CA ARG A 28 -2.81 7.27 0.70
C ARG A 28 -3.20 6.57 -0.58
N ASP A 29 -4.32 6.98 -1.16
CA ASP A 29 -4.78 6.46 -2.44
C ASP A 29 -3.85 6.85 -3.59
N LEU A 30 -3.33 8.09 -3.55
CA LEU A 30 -2.31 8.57 -4.48
C LEU A 30 -0.98 7.83 -4.29
N GLN A 31 -0.50 7.70 -3.05
CA GLN A 31 0.74 6.98 -2.72
C GLN A 31 0.67 5.49 -3.07
N ALA A 32 -0.51 4.88 -2.93
CA ALA A 32 -0.77 3.52 -3.35
C ALA A 32 -0.84 3.37 -4.88
N GLY A 33 -0.81 4.47 -5.65
CA GLY A 33 -0.94 4.44 -7.10
C GLY A 33 -2.29 3.86 -7.54
N THR A 34 -3.36 4.05 -6.77
CA THR A 34 -4.67 3.48 -7.07
C THR A 34 -5.21 4.07 -8.37
N VAL A 35 -5.44 3.24 -9.39
CA VAL A 35 -6.06 3.68 -10.64
C VAL A 35 -7.57 3.81 -10.48
N GLY A 36 -8.15 2.85 -9.78
CA GLY A 36 -9.58 2.78 -9.50
C GLY A 36 -9.98 1.36 -9.13
N HIS A 37 -11.28 1.13 -9.07
CA HIS A 37 -11.78 -0.21 -8.85
C HIS A 37 -13.04 -0.53 -9.64
N MET A 38 -13.17 -1.80 -10.01
CA MET A 38 -14.39 -2.34 -10.60
C MET A 38 -15.20 -3.08 -9.54
N ARG A 39 -16.46 -2.70 -9.38
CA ARG A 39 -17.44 -3.48 -8.59
C ARG A 39 -18.25 -4.33 -9.54
N MET A 40 -18.49 -5.60 -9.20
CA MET A 40 -19.22 -6.54 -10.06
C MET A 40 -20.18 -7.47 -9.31
N ASP A 41 -21.21 -7.93 -10.02
CA ASP A 41 -22.16 -8.95 -9.58
C ASP A 41 -22.55 -9.90 -10.72
N PHE A 42 -23.02 -11.09 -10.36
CA PHE A 42 -23.42 -12.13 -11.33
C PHE A 42 -24.93 -12.12 -11.66
N GLY A 43 -25.67 -11.11 -11.18
CA GLY A 43 -27.12 -11.01 -11.29
C GLY A 43 -27.88 -12.15 -10.59
N SER A 44 -29.21 -12.12 -10.70
CA SER A 44 -30.10 -13.11 -10.05
C SER A 44 -29.89 -14.55 -10.54
N SER A 45 -29.43 -14.73 -11.78
CA SER A 45 -29.13 -16.06 -12.34
C SER A 45 -27.80 -16.64 -11.88
N GLY A 46 -26.91 -15.81 -11.30
CA GLY A 46 -25.54 -16.18 -10.97
C GLY A 46 -24.64 -16.41 -12.19
N LYS A 47 -25.10 -16.11 -13.42
CA LYS A 47 -24.36 -16.31 -14.68
C LYS A 47 -24.08 -15.01 -15.45
N GLY A 48 -24.63 -13.88 -14.98
CA GLY A 48 -24.40 -12.57 -15.57
C GLY A 48 -23.02 -12.03 -15.21
N PHE A 49 -22.67 -10.85 -15.71
CA PHE A 49 -21.51 -10.10 -15.24
C PHE A 49 -21.78 -8.63 -15.41
N HIS A 50 -22.40 -8.06 -14.38
CA HIS A 50 -22.68 -6.65 -14.30
C HIS A 50 -21.54 -5.99 -13.55
N HIS A 51 -21.08 -4.85 -14.05
CA HIS A 51 -19.98 -4.14 -13.42
C HIS A 51 -20.12 -2.63 -13.54
N SER A 52 -19.43 -1.92 -12.65
CA SER A 52 -19.30 -0.47 -12.68
C SER A 52 -17.87 -0.10 -12.31
N TRP A 53 -17.32 0.87 -13.03
CA TRP A 53 -16.01 1.44 -12.74
C TRP A 53 -16.15 2.60 -11.75
N TRP A 54 -15.23 2.66 -10.79
CA TRP A 54 -15.09 3.74 -9.83
C TRP A 54 -13.69 4.33 -9.99
N PRO A 55 -13.57 5.56 -10.53
CA PRO A 55 -12.29 6.20 -10.71
C PRO A 55 -11.71 6.63 -9.36
N HIS A 56 -10.38 6.68 -9.30
CA HIS A 56 -9.60 7.17 -8.17
C HIS A 56 -8.58 8.19 -8.66
N ASN A 57 -8.01 9.00 -7.77
CA ASN A 57 -7.00 10.02 -8.12
C ASN A 57 -7.40 10.88 -9.32
N GLU A 58 -8.63 11.41 -9.33
CA GLU A 58 -9.19 12.22 -10.42
C GLU A 58 -9.17 11.52 -11.81
N ASP A 59 -9.12 10.19 -11.83
CA ASP A 59 -9.02 9.34 -13.03
C ASP A 59 -7.69 9.51 -13.82
N GLN A 60 -6.69 10.17 -13.22
CA GLN A 60 -5.45 10.54 -13.91
C GLN A 60 -4.59 9.33 -14.36
N PHE A 61 -4.74 8.18 -13.69
CA PHE A 61 -4.01 6.94 -14.01
C PHE A 61 -4.80 5.99 -14.94
N ASN A 62 -6.02 6.34 -15.33
CA ASN A 62 -6.89 5.52 -16.17
C ASN A 62 -6.54 5.64 -17.68
N THR A 63 -5.29 5.30 -18.00
CA THR A 63 -4.70 5.42 -19.34
C THR A 63 -5.26 4.38 -20.31
N GLY A 64 -4.99 4.57 -21.62
CA GLY A 64 -5.32 3.56 -22.64
C GLY A 64 -4.57 2.23 -22.41
N GLU A 65 -3.28 2.33 -22.08
CA GLU A 65 -2.44 1.18 -21.69
C GLU A 65 -3.06 0.38 -20.54
N PHE A 66 -3.50 1.05 -19.48
CA PHE A 66 -4.17 0.40 -18.35
C PHE A 66 -5.45 -0.31 -18.76
N LYS A 67 -6.26 0.32 -19.62
CA LYS A 67 -7.54 -0.26 -20.07
C LYS A 67 -7.32 -1.53 -20.88
N ASP A 68 -6.31 -1.56 -21.74
CA ASP A 68 -5.95 -2.74 -22.52
C ASP A 68 -5.49 -3.89 -21.62
N ASP A 69 -4.63 -3.61 -20.62
CA ASP A 69 -4.16 -4.62 -19.66
C ASP A 69 -5.29 -5.13 -18.75
N LEU A 70 -6.14 -4.23 -18.25
CA LEU A 70 -7.32 -4.57 -17.45
C LEU A 70 -8.28 -5.46 -18.24
N GLN A 71 -8.54 -5.12 -19.50
CA GLN A 71 -9.41 -5.91 -20.37
C GLN A 71 -8.88 -7.34 -20.52
N GLU A 72 -7.59 -7.51 -20.75
CA GLU A 72 -6.97 -8.82 -20.91
C GLU A 72 -7.04 -9.67 -19.62
N VAL A 73 -6.78 -9.04 -18.46
CA VAL A 73 -6.90 -9.69 -17.15
C VAL A 73 -8.34 -10.12 -16.90
N VAL A 74 -9.31 -9.22 -17.07
CA VAL A 74 -10.73 -9.51 -16.83
C VAL A 74 -11.23 -10.60 -17.77
N ASP A 75 -10.91 -10.55 -19.07
CA ASP A 75 -11.31 -11.57 -20.03
C ASP A 75 -10.75 -12.95 -19.67
N THR A 76 -9.49 -13.01 -19.22
CA THR A 76 -8.87 -14.25 -18.74
C THR A 76 -9.63 -14.82 -17.53
N LEU A 77 -9.96 -13.98 -16.56
CA LEU A 77 -10.68 -14.39 -15.35
C LEU A 77 -12.13 -14.79 -15.62
N ARG A 78 -12.74 -14.23 -16.68
CA ARG A 78 -14.10 -14.59 -17.14
C ARG A 78 -14.12 -15.90 -17.93
N ALA A 79 -13.05 -16.22 -18.66
CA ALA A 79 -12.99 -17.42 -19.48
C ALA A 79 -12.80 -18.71 -18.65
N ASP A 80 -11.84 -18.71 -17.71
CA ASP A 80 -11.48 -19.92 -16.93
C ASP A 80 -11.20 -19.63 -15.44
N GLY A 81 -11.65 -18.47 -14.94
CA GLY A 81 -11.36 -18.00 -13.59
C GLY A 81 -12.60 -17.78 -12.71
N PRO A 82 -12.40 -17.15 -11.54
CA PRO A 82 -13.48 -16.85 -10.59
C PRO A 82 -14.52 -15.87 -11.12
N LEU A 83 -14.26 -15.15 -12.23
CA LEU A 83 -15.19 -14.16 -12.79
C LEU A 83 -16.13 -14.72 -13.87
N LYS A 84 -16.09 -16.04 -14.10
CA LYS A 84 -16.96 -16.70 -15.08
C LYS A 84 -18.44 -16.67 -14.68
N ASP A 85 -18.73 -17.12 -13.46
CA ASP A 85 -20.06 -17.18 -12.86
C ASP A 85 -19.93 -17.38 -11.33
N LEU A 86 -21.02 -17.22 -10.58
CA LEU A 86 -21.02 -17.33 -9.12
C LEU A 86 -20.59 -18.73 -8.64
N ALA A 87 -20.97 -19.77 -9.38
CA ALA A 87 -20.61 -21.15 -9.04
C ALA A 87 -19.09 -21.36 -9.18
N SER A 88 -18.49 -20.82 -10.24
CA SER A 88 -17.06 -20.85 -10.50
C SER A 88 -16.30 -20.04 -9.46
N MET A 89 -16.78 -18.84 -9.11
CA MET A 89 -16.20 -18.04 -8.02
C MET A 89 -16.17 -18.83 -6.71
N ARG A 90 -17.32 -19.39 -6.29
CA ARG A 90 -17.43 -20.16 -5.05
C ARG A 90 -16.49 -21.36 -5.04
N ALA A 91 -16.47 -22.12 -6.13
CA ALA A 91 -15.58 -23.27 -6.26
C ALA A 91 -14.10 -22.87 -6.26
N TYR A 92 -13.77 -21.72 -6.84
CA TYR A 92 -12.42 -21.17 -6.80
C TYR A 92 -12.02 -20.78 -5.37
N CYS A 93 -12.90 -20.06 -4.66
CA CYS A 93 -12.65 -19.61 -3.29
C CYS A 93 -12.34 -20.75 -2.33
N TYR A 94 -13.16 -21.81 -2.35
CA TYR A 94 -12.98 -22.93 -1.42
C TYR A 94 -11.77 -23.82 -1.74
N ARG A 95 -11.27 -23.82 -2.98
CA ARG A 95 -10.10 -24.64 -3.36
C ARG A 95 -8.78 -23.93 -3.19
N ASN A 96 -8.73 -22.61 -3.30
CA ASN A 96 -7.48 -21.86 -3.41
C ASN A 96 -7.12 -21.05 -2.15
N GLY A 97 -7.93 -21.10 -1.10
CA GLY A 97 -7.72 -20.31 0.12
C GLY A 97 -7.87 -18.81 -0.16
N GLY A 98 -7.12 -17.97 0.55
CA GLY A 98 -7.18 -16.51 0.38
C GLY A 98 -8.26 -15.82 1.21
N ALA A 99 -8.77 -16.43 2.28
CA ALA A 99 -9.71 -15.75 3.17
C ALA A 99 -9.04 -14.53 3.83
N ILE A 100 -9.53 -13.33 3.51
CA ILE A 100 -9.01 -12.06 4.01
C ILE A 100 -9.80 -11.49 5.20
N THR A 101 -10.96 -12.08 5.52
CA THR A 101 -11.78 -11.74 6.68
C THR A 101 -11.86 -12.91 7.67
N GLU A 102 -12.06 -12.60 8.96
CA GLU A 102 -12.16 -13.63 10.01
C GLU A 102 -13.39 -14.52 9.87
N ASP A 103 -14.50 -13.93 9.45
CA ASP A 103 -15.77 -14.62 9.17
C ASP A 103 -15.72 -15.51 7.92
N GLY A 104 -14.60 -15.50 7.18
CA GLY A 104 -14.41 -16.29 5.97
C GLY A 104 -15.36 -15.91 4.83
N ARG A 105 -15.95 -14.71 4.86
CA ARG A 105 -16.90 -14.25 3.85
C ARG A 105 -16.22 -13.62 2.62
N SER A 106 -15.03 -13.05 2.78
CA SER A 106 -14.29 -12.44 1.69
C SER A 106 -12.97 -13.15 1.41
N TYR A 107 -12.69 -13.33 0.12
CA TYR A 107 -11.50 -14.01 -0.40
C TYR A 107 -10.72 -13.05 -1.29
N GLY A 108 -9.43 -12.87 -1.06
CA GLY A 108 -8.54 -11.99 -1.82
C GLY A 108 -7.59 -12.77 -2.72
N TYR A 109 -7.47 -12.32 -3.96
CA TYR A 109 -6.51 -12.82 -4.93
C TYR A 109 -5.78 -11.68 -5.64
N ILE A 110 -4.48 -11.83 -5.84
CA ILE A 110 -3.63 -10.84 -6.49
C ILE A 110 -3.13 -11.41 -7.82
N ALA A 111 -3.27 -10.62 -8.88
CA ALA A 111 -2.53 -10.79 -10.13
C ALA A 111 -1.67 -9.54 -10.38
N GLU A 112 -0.50 -9.75 -10.95
CA GLU A 112 0.38 -8.66 -11.37
C GLU A 112 0.73 -8.83 -12.85
N THR A 113 0.86 -7.71 -13.54
CA THR A 113 1.40 -7.60 -14.89
C THR A 113 2.70 -6.81 -14.84
N GLU A 114 3.20 -6.34 -15.97
CA GLU A 114 4.45 -5.57 -15.98
C GLU A 114 4.34 -4.26 -15.19
N HIS A 115 3.18 -3.62 -15.22
CA HIS A 115 2.99 -2.28 -14.65
C HIS A 115 1.84 -2.18 -13.66
N TYR A 116 0.98 -3.20 -13.56
CA TYR A 116 -0.23 -3.12 -12.77
C TYR A 116 -0.37 -4.27 -11.78
N ARG A 117 -1.00 -3.97 -10.65
CA ARG A 117 -1.47 -4.96 -9.67
C ARG A 117 -2.99 -4.94 -9.61
N TYR A 118 -3.58 -6.12 -9.67
CA TYR A 118 -5.02 -6.37 -9.63
C TYR A 118 -5.38 -7.19 -8.40
N CYS A 119 -6.08 -6.57 -7.46
CA CYS A 119 -6.51 -7.16 -6.20
C CYS A 119 -8.00 -7.50 -6.28
N LEU A 120 -8.31 -8.76 -6.59
CA LEU A 120 -9.67 -9.29 -6.66
C LEU A 120 -10.16 -9.75 -5.30
N ARG A 121 -11.16 -9.06 -4.76
CA ARG A 121 -11.95 -9.50 -3.61
C ARG A 121 -13.21 -10.21 -4.09
N CYS A 122 -13.38 -11.46 -3.69
CA CYS A 122 -14.56 -12.28 -3.96
C CYS A 122 -15.42 -12.45 -2.69
N THR A 123 -16.73 -12.27 -2.85
CA THR A 123 -17.75 -12.60 -1.85
C THR A 123 -18.68 -13.65 -2.48
N PRO A 124 -18.41 -14.96 -2.32
CA PRO A 124 -19.05 -16.03 -3.09
C PRO A 124 -20.49 -16.39 -2.64
N PHE A 125 -21.28 -15.37 -2.26
CA PHE A 125 -22.63 -15.48 -1.73
C PHE A 125 -23.63 -14.69 -2.59
N PRO A 126 -24.85 -15.22 -2.78
CA PRO A 126 -25.92 -14.50 -3.46
C PRO A 126 -26.40 -13.32 -2.61
N GLY A 127 -26.88 -12.26 -3.25
CA GLY A 127 -27.48 -11.08 -2.57
C GLY A 127 -26.50 -9.97 -2.18
N ASP A 128 -25.19 -10.23 -2.22
CA ASP A 128 -24.13 -9.23 -2.06
C ASP A 128 -23.57 -8.78 -3.43
N TYR A 129 -22.69 -7.78 -3.46
CA TYR A 129 -21.79 -7.60 -4.61
C TYR A 129 -20.70 -8.66 -4.55
N GLN A 130 -20.63 -9.54 -5.56
CA GLN A 130 -19.77 -10.72 -5.51
C GLN A 130 -18.30 -10.42 -5.78
N GLY A 131 -17.96 -9.31 -6.45
CA GLY A 131 -16.57 -9.02 -6.77
C GLY A 131 -16.20 -7.54 -6.68
N TYR A 132 -15.00 -7.28 -6.19
CA TYR A 132 -14.34 -5.98 -6.30
C TYR A 132 -12.93 -6.22 -6.84
N LEU A 133 -12.53 -5.50 -7.88
CA LEU A 133 -11.19 -5.56 -8.45
C LEU A 133 -10.54 -4.19 -8.28
N TYR A 134 -9.65 -4.07 -7.30
CA TYR A 134 -8.85 -2.87 -7.09
C TYR A 134 -7.61 -2.91 -7.98
N CYS A 135 -7.33 -1.81 -8.65
CA CYS A 135 -6.27 -1.70 -9.64
C CYS A 135 -5.24 -0.66 -9.21
N TYR A 136 -3.96 -1.01 -9.26
CA TYR A 136 -2.86 -0.15 -8.85
C TYR A 136 -1.79 -0.07 -9.95
N ASP A 137 -1.23 1.12 -10.19
CA ASP A 137 -0.06 1.32 -11.05
C ASP A 137 1.22 1.22 -10.19
N LEU A 138 2.02 0.18 -10.47
CA LEU A 138 3.25 -0.13 -9.73
C LEU A 138 4.33 0.94 -9.91
N ARG A 139 4.31 1.67 -11.04
CA ARG A 139 5.25 2.76 -11.30
C ARG A 139 4.95 3.95 -10.40
N GLN A 140 3.66 4.25 -10.19
CA GLN A 140 3.23 5.30 -9.27
C GLN A 140 3.55 4.96 -7.83
N GLN A 141 3.36 3.70 -7.42
CA GLN A 141 3.81 3.22 -6.10
C GLN A 141 5.32 3.40 -5.92
N GLN A 142 6.11 3.06 -6.93
CA GLN A 142 7.56 3.22 -6.87
C GLN A 142 7.97 4.70 -6.79
N MET A 143 7.35 5.58 -7.58
CA MET A 143 7.60 7.02 -7.52
C MET A 143 7.21 7.62 -6.16
N ALA A 144 6.07 7.21 -5.60
CA ALA A 144 5.63 7.64 -4.27
C ALA A 144 6.60 7.17 -3.17
N GLN A 145 7.12 5.94 -3.27
CA GLN A 145 8.15 5.44 -2.35
C GLN A 145 9.45 6.23 -2.46
N GLN A 146 9.89 6.57 -3.68
CA GLN A 146 11.10 7.38 -3.91
C GLN A 146 10.95 8.81 -3.37
N ASN A 147 9.74 9.38 -3.45
CA ASN A 147 9.44 10.71 -2.93
C ASN A 147 9.02 10.72 -1.46
N ARG A 148 9.06 9.58 -0.75
CA ARG A 148 8.71 9.55 0.67
C ARG A 148 9.69 10.39 1.48
N ALA A 149 9.17 11.27 2.33
CA ALA A 149 10.00 12.04 3.23
C ALA A 149 10.78 11.11 4.17
N VAL A 150 12.08 11.38 4.32
CA VAL A 150 12.98 10.71 5.26
C VAL A 150 12.69 11.15 6.70
N GLY A 151 12.32 12.42 6.87
CA GLY A 151 11.88 12.96 8.14
C GLY A 151 11.27 14.34 7.99
N ARG A 152 10.68 14.81 9.08
CA ARG A 152 9.98 16.09 9.17
C ARG A 152 10.48 16.88 10.36
N ALA A 153 10.63 18.19 10.20
CA ALA A 153 10.89 19.13 11.28
C ALA A 153 9.69 20.05 11.49
N THR A 154 9.42 20.43 12.73
CA THR A 154 8.42 21.43 13.12
C THR A 154 9.06 22.44 14.07
N PHE A 155 8.69 23.71 13.95
CA PHE A 155 9.23 24.82 14.76
C PHE A 155 8.14 25.50 15.60
N ALA A 156 8.53 26.32 16.59
CA ALA A 156 7.59 27.03 17.47
C ALA A 156 6.59 27.93 16.73
N ASN A 157 6.96 28.45 15.57
CA ASN A 157 6.11 29.30 14.72
C ASN A 157 5.07 28.50 13.90
N GLY A 158 5.05 27.16 14.01
CA GLY A 158 4.19 26.28 13.24
C GLY A 158 4.71 25.92 11.85
N GLU A 159 5.88 26.41 11.45
CA GLU A 159 6.54 26.01 10.21
C GLU A 159 6.87 24.52 10.24
N GLN A 160 6.56 23.82 9.15
CA GLN A 160 6.93 22.43 8.93
C GLN A 160 7.81 22.31 7.70
N ARG A 161 8.86 21.49 7.81
CA ARG A 161 9.75 21.16 6.68
C ARG A 161 9.89 19.65 6.57
N GLU A 162 9.65 19.13 5.38
CA GLU A 162 9.92 17.73 5.05
C GLU A 162 11.25 17.62 4.32
N TYR A 163 11.98 16.55 4.64
CA TYR A 163 13.28 16.25 4.07
C TYR A 163 13.18 14.95 3.30
N HIS A 164 13.57 14.96 2.04
CA HIS A 164 13.58 13.77 1.17
C HIS A 164 14.98 13.18 0.99
N ASP A 165 16.03 13.90 1.40
CA ASP A 165 17.41 13.42 1.40
C ASP A 165 17.90 13.18 2.84
N PRO A 166 18.42 11.98 3.17
CA PRO A 166 18.86 11.68 4.53
C PRO A 166 19.96 12.59 5.07
N GLN A 167 20.89 13.03 4.23
CA GLN A 167 21.99 13.87 4.69
C GLN A 167 21.50 15.27 5.05
N THR A 168 20.59 15.84 4.28
CA THR A 168 19.95 17.13 4.61
C THR A 168 19.11 17.04 5.88
N TYR A 169 18.40 15.93 6.08
CA TYR A 169 17.62 15.68 7.30
C TYR A 169 18.52 15.61 8.55
N LEU A 170 19.57 14.78 8.50
CA LEU A 170 20.53 14.64 9.60
C LEU A 170 21.27 15.94 9.89
N ALA A 171 21.63 16.70 8.85
CA ALA A 171 22.25 18.02 9.01
C ALA A 171 21.32 19.00 9.72
N ALA A 172 20.03 19.02 9.37
CA ALA A 172 19.05 19.87 10.04
C ALA A 172 18.90 19.52 11.53
N ILE A 173 18.83 18.23 11.88
CA ILE A 173 18.78 17.81 13.29
C ILE A 173 20.04 18.27 14.03
N ARG A 174 21.24 18.03 13.47
CA ARG A 174 22.51 18.45 14.11
C ARG A 174 22.57 19.97 14.37
N GLN A 175 22.00 20.76 13.47
CA GLN A 175 22.04 22.23 13.56
C GLN A 175 21.01 22.78 14.53
N GLU A 176 19.77 22.27 14.50
CA GLU A 176 18.64 22.87 15.21
C GLU A 176 18.40 22.25 16.60
N LEU A 177 18.70 20.96 16.78
CA LEU A 177 18.41 20.24 18.02
C LEU A 177 19.08 20.86 19.27
N PRO A 178 20.33 21.36 19.23
CA PRO A 178 20.95 22.04 20.37
C PRO A 178 20.24 23.33 20.79
N TYR A 179 19.48 23.96 19.88
CA TYR A 179 18.77 25.22 20.12
C TYR A 179 17.26 25.02 20.27
N ARG A 180 16.79 23.77 20.44
CA ARG A 180 15.36 23.43 20.49
C ARG A 180 14.57 24.21 21.54
N ASP A 181 15.19 24.56 22.66
CA ASP A 181 14.53 25.31 23.74
C ASP A 181 14.18 26.75 23.32
N VAL A 182 14.91 27.28 22.32
CA VAL A 182 14.71 28.61 21.76
C VAL A 182 13.86 28.56 20.49
N THR A 183 14.12 27.60 19.61
CA THR A 183 13.45 27.50 18.29
C THR A 183 12.13 26.70 18.35
N GLY A 184 11.89 25.96 19.44
CA GLY A 184 10.83 24.97 19.55
C GLY A 184 10.99 23.81 18.57
N PHE A 185 12.20 23.56 18.10
CA PHE A 185 12.49 22.53 17.11
C PHE A 185 12.05 21.15 17.61
N ARG A 186 11.29 20.46 16.77
CA ARG A 186 10.90 19.05 16.93
C ARG A 186 11.14 18.34 15.61
N TYR A 187 11.51 17.07 15.67
CA TYR A 187 11.66 16.26 14.48
C TYR A 187 10.91 14.93 14.62
N GLU A 188 10.59 14.35 13.47
CA GLU A 188 10.00 13.03 13.32
C GLU A 188 10.74 12.30 12.21
N THR A 189 11.26 11.11 12.50
CA THR A 189 11.94 10.27 11.49
C THR A 189 10.91 9.37 10.83
N LEU A 190 10.74 9.52 9.52
CA LEU A 190 9.67 8.88 8.75
C LEU A 190 10.17 7.69 7.91
N THR A 191 11.48 7.57 7.74
CA THR A 191 12.13 6.46 7.04
C THR A 191 12.30 5.24 7.95
N ASP A 192 12.18 4.06 7.36
CA ASP A 192 12.50 2.79 8.00
C ASP A 192 13.99 2.43 7.88
N ASP A 193 14.78 3.22 7.14
CA ASP A 193 16.23 3.01 6.92
C ASP A 193 16.97 2.96 8.27
N PRO A 194 17.55 1.81 8.64
CA PRO A 194 18.19 1.61 9.93
C PRO A 194 19.44 2.49 10.11
N ALA A 195 20.16 2.81 9.03
CA ALA A 195 21.35 3.65 9.10
C ALA A 195 20.98 5.12 9.38
N VAL A 196 19.85 5.58 8.86
CA VAL A 196 19.35 6.94 9.16
C VAL A 196 18.82 7.00 10.59
N ARG A 197 17.98 6.03 10.99
CA ARG A 197 17.42 5.98 12.35
C ARG A 197 18.51 5.90 13.41
N LYS A 198 19.54 5.08 13.20
CA LYS A 198 20.70 5.03 14.09
C LYS A 198 21.41 6.39 14.17
N GLN A 199 21.68 7.04 13.04
CA GLN A 199 22.38 8.33 13.05
C GLN A 199 21.58 9.44 13.74
N VAL A 200 20.25 9.40 13.66
CA VAL A 200 19.38 10.31 14.43
C VAL A 200 19.59 10.09 15.93
N ASP A 201 19.54 8.84 16.39
CA ASP A 201 19.78 8.52 17.80
C ASP A 201 21.21 8.86 18.23
N ASP A 202 22.21 8.60 17.39
CA ASP A 202 23.61 8.99 17.66
C ASP A 202 23.73 10.50 17.93
N ILE A 203 23.03 11.34 17.17
CA ILE A 203 22.99 12.80 17.40
C ILE A 203 22.31 13.14 18.73
N LEU A 204 21.23 12.43 19.08
CA LEU A 204 20.50 12.65 20.32
C LEU A 204 21.32 12.26 21.55
N PHE A 205 22.00 11.12 21.53
CA PHE A 205 22.87 10.66 22.61
C PHE A 205 24.09 11.58 22.77
N ASP A 206 24.73 11.98 21.67
CA ASP A 206 25.88 12.89 21.69
C ASP A 206 25.53 14.25 22.33
N LEU A 207 24.31 14.76 22.09
CA LEU A 207 23.81 15.97 22.74
C LEU A 207 23.82 15.89 24.28
N TYR A 208 23.60 14.69 24.83
CA TYR A 208 23.66 14.44 26.28
C TYR A 208 25.02 13.91 26.75
N GLY A 209 26.02 13.84 25.86
CA GLY A 209 27.35 13.33 26.18
C GLY A 209 27.41 11.82 26.39
N GLU A 210 26.44 11.08 25.83
CA GLU A 210 26.34 9.63 25.89
C GLU A 210 26.65 9.00 24.52
N GLU A 211 27.04 7.73 24.52
CA GLU A 211 27.13 6.93 23.29
C GLU A 211 25.85 6.13 23.10
N ASN A 212 25.36 6.06 21.86
CA ASN A 212 24.20 5.24 21.53
C ASN A 212 24.50 3.75 21.82
N PRO A 213 23.75 3.10 22.75
CA PRO A 213 24.00 1.71 23.12
C PRO A 213 23.56 0.71 22.04
N HIS A 214 22.81 1.15 21.02
CA HIS A 214 22.26 0.30 19.98
C HIS A 214 23.18 0.22 18.75
N SER A 215 23.46 -1.01 18.32
CA SER A 215 24.19 -1.30 17.09
C SER A 215 23.28 -1.17 15.87
N LEU A 216 23.87 -1.05 14.66
CA LEU A 216 23.08 -1.02 13.42
C LEU A 216 22.17 -2.25 13.26
N ALA A 217 22.64 -3.42 13.69
CA ALA A 217 21.87 -4.66 13.67
C ALA A 217 20.60 -4.58 14.55
N ASP A 218 20.63 -3.81 15.64
CA ASP A 218 19.45 -3.62 16.49
C ASP A 218 18.34 -2.83 15.76
N TYR A 219 18.73 -1.84 14.94
CA TYR A 219 17.79 -1.08 14.11
C TYR A 219 17.24 -1.91 12.93
N GLU A 220 18.08 -2.75 12.32
CA GLU A 220 17.66 -3.65 11.23
C GLU A 220 16.58 -4.64 11.69
N ASN A 221 16.70 -5.17 12.91
CA ASN A 221 15.77 -6.15 13.46
C ASN A 221 14.49 -5.54 14.06
N ASN A 222 14.39 -4.21 14.09
CA ASN A 222 13.31 -3.51 14.78
C ASN A 222 12.81 -2.29 13.99
N PRO A 223 12.20 -2.50 12.81
CA PRO A 223 11.79 -1.40 11.92
C PRO A 223 10.71 -0.48 12.52
N GLY A 224 9.94 -0.93 13.52
CA GLY A 224 8.76 -0.21 14.03
C GLY A 224 8.89 0.50 15.39
N GLN A 225 10.02 0.42 16.10
CA GLN A 225 10.10 0.94 17.48
C GLN A 225 10.51 2.42 17.64
N ASN A 226 10.94 3.10 16.58
CA ASN A 226 11.45 4.47 16.66
C ASN A 226 10.49 5.54 16.08
N MET A 227 9.17 5.37 16.25
CA MET A 227 8.23 6.50 16.23
C MET A 227 8.37 7.31 17.53
N ASN A 228 9.60 7.68 17.90
CA ASN A 228 9.86 8.47 19.09
C ASN A 228 9.65 9.94 18.74
N MET A 229 8.67 10.58 19.38
CA MET A 229 8.64 12.03 19.53
C MET A 229 9.91 12.44 20.28
N GLY A 230 10.95 12.82 19.55
CA GLY A 230 12.15 13.45 20.09
C GLY A 230 11.82 14.84 20.62
N GLY A 231 11.21 14.90 21.79
CA GLY A 231 10.75 16.13 22.42
C GLY A 231 10.13 15.88 23.80
N MET A 232 10.97 15.53 24.78
CA MET A 232 10.74 15.95 26.16
C MET A 232 11.62 17.15 26.47
#